data_AF-A0A6G5RGC8-F1
#
_entry.id   AF-A0A6G5RGC8-F1
#
_cell.length_a   1.000
_cell.length_b   1.000
_cell.length_c   1.000
_cell.angle_alpha   90.00
_cell.angle_beta   90.00
_cell.angle_gamma   90.00
#
_symmetry.space_group_name_H-M   'P 1'
#
loop_
_entity.id
_entity.type
_entity.pdbx_description
1 polymer ?
#
loop_
_entity_poly.entity_id
_entity_poly.type
_entity_poly.pdbx_seq_one_letter_code
_entity_poly.pdbx_strand_id
1 'polypeptide(L)'
;MGRGRAKAKQTKVARQLKYNSGGTDLSRLAEELGASPSNPQPPNGEPFEDDEDDDLYARYADLYEDDDDEDGQSSQHRRGA
;
A
#
# COMPACT_ATOMS: atom_id res chain seq x y z
N MET A 1 16.47 -36.77 -24.22
CA MET A 1 15.01 -36.60 -23.97
C MET A 1 14.63 -36.27 -22.51
N GLY A 2 15.47 -35.57 -21.71
CA GLY A 2 15.18 -35.33 -20.28
C GLY A 2 14.87 -33.89 -19.86
N ARG A 3 15.07 -32.90 -20.74
CA ARG A 3 15.05 -31.47 -20.37
C ARG A 3 13.65 -30.96 -19.97
N GLY A 4 12.58 -31.48 -20.58
CA GLY A 4 11.21 -31.04 -20.29
C GLY A 4 10.76 -31.31 -18.85
N ARG A 5 11.13 -32.48 -18.31
CA ARG A 5 10.80 -32.86 -16.91
C ARG A 5 11.58 -32.02 -15.90
N ALA A 6 12.86 -31.79 -16.17
CA ALA A 6 13.70 -30.93 -15.34
C ALA A 6 13.14 -29.49 -15.32
N LYS A 7 12.83 -28.92 -16.50
CA LYS A 7 12.23 -27.59 -16.61
C LYS A 7 10.92 -27.48 -15.85
N ALA A 8 10.02 -28.46 -15.99
CA ALA A 8 8.74 -28.46 -15.26
C ALA A 8 8.94 -28.49 -13.74
N LYS A 9 9.87 -29.31 -13.23
CA LYS A 9 10.22 -29.33 -11.80
C LYS A 9 10.76 -27.98 -11.33
N GLN A 10 11.67 -27.38 -12.10
CA GLN A 10 12.25 -26.08 -11.76
C GLN A 10 11.19 -24.97 -11.72
N THR A 11 10.29 -24.92 -12.71
CA THR A 11 9.18 -23.95 -12.71
C THR A 11 8.24 -24.16 -11.52
N LYS A 12 7.95 -25.40 -11.14
CA LYS A 12 7.14 -25.70 -9.95
C LYS A 12 7.80 -25.22 -8.66
N VAL A 13 9.09 -25.50 -8.48
CA VAL A 13 9.87 -25.04 -7.31
C VAL A 13 9.96 -23.52 -7.27
N ALA A 14 10.23 -22.88 -8.40
CA ALA A 14 10.30 -21.42 -8.49
C ALA A 14 8.95 -20.76 -8.17
N ARG A 15 7.84 -21.33 -8.66
CA ARG A 15 6.50 -20.84 -8.33
C ARG A 15 6.19 -21.02 -6.85
N GLN A 16 6.57 -22.15 -6.27
CA GLN A 16 6.44 -22.36 -4.84
C GLN A 16 7.27 -21.33 -4.08
N LEU A 17 8.54 -21.08 -4.40
CA LEU A 17 9.34 -20.04 -3.73
C LEU A 17 8.75 -18.62 -3.89
N LYS A 18 8.24 -18.28 -5.07
CA LYS A 18 7.74 -16.94 -5.38
C LYS A 18 6.39 -16.64 -4.73
N TYR A 19 5.52 -17.65 -4.62
CA TYR A 19 4.14 -17.47 -4.15
C TYR A 19 3.81 -18.26 -2.88
N ASN A 20 4.76 -19.02 -2.33
CA ASN A 20 4.71 -19.41 -0.93
C ASN A 20 5.03 -18.14 -0.17
N SER A 21 3.99 -17.42 0.22
CA SER A 21 4.02 -16.37 1.25
C SER A 21 4.37 -17.02 2.58
N GLY A 22 5.52 -17.71 2.62
CA GLY A 22 5.85 -18.80 3.52
C GLY A 22 5.46 -18.41 4.92
N GLY A 23 4.87 -19.36 5.65
CA GLY A 23 4.30 -19.16 6.99
C GLY A 23 5.29 -18.50 7.92
N THR A 24 5.38 -17.17 7.80
CA THR A 24 6.07 -16.30 8.72
C THR A 24 5.24 -16.40 9.96
N ASP A 25 5.88 -16.82 11.03
CA ASP A 25 5.23 -16.82 12.32
C ASP A 25 4.98 -15.37 12.71
N LEU A 26 3.77 -14.89 12.40
CA LEU A 26 3.35 -13.52 12.66
C LEU A 26 3.39 -13.23 14.15
N SER A 27 3.24 -14.24 15.00
CA SER A 27 3.35 -14.10 16.45
C SER A 27 4.80 -13.79 16.85
N ARG A 28 5.77 -14.54 16.33
CA ARG A 28 7.19 -14.27 16.56
C ARG A 28 7.64 -12.92 16.00
N LEU A 29 7.14 -12.53 14.83
CA LEU A 29 7.41 -11.22 14.23
C LEU A 29 6.82 -10.08 15.08
N ALA A 30 5.61 -10.25 15.59
CA ALA A 30 4.98 -9.27 16.48
C ALA A 30 5.75 -9.12 17.80
N GLU A 31 6.26 -10.21 18.36
CA GLU A 31 7.13 -10.17 19.55
C GLU A 31 8.44 -9.42 19.27
N GLU A 32 9.09 -9.66 18.13
CA GLU A 32 10.33 -8.97 17.73
C GLU A 32 10.11 -7.47 17.47
N LEU A 33 8.96 -7.10 16.89
CA LEU A 33 8.56 -5.70 16.65
C LEU A 33 7.98 -5.01 17.89
N GLY A 34 7.76 -5.73 18.99
CA GLY A 34 7.11 -5.20 20.18
C GLY A 34 5.61 -4.89 20.00
N ALA A 35 4.98 -5.40 18.95
CA ALA A 35 3.56 -5.21 18.62
C ALA A 35 2.66 -6.15 19.46
N SER A 36 2.80 -6.10 20.78
CA SER A 36 1.93 -6.85 21.70
C SER A 36 0.57 -6.16 21.81
N PRO A 37 -0.57 -6.87 21.62
CA PRO A 37 -1.90 -6.26 21.75
C PRO A 37 -2.23 -5.79 23.17
N SER A 38 -1.40 -6.14 24.16
CA SER A 38 -1.50 -5.69 25.55
C SER A 38 -0.80 -4.36 25.82
N ASN A 39 -0.05 -3.81 24.86
CA ASN A 39 0.68 -2.57 25.05
C ASN A 39 0.43 -1.62 23.86
N PRO A 40 -0.56 -0.72 23.95
CA PRO A 40 -0.79 0.30 22.91
C PRO A 40 0.36 1.32 22.82
N GLN A 41 1.31 1.28 23.75
CA GLN A 41 2.44 2.21 23.79
C GLN A 41 3.68 1.59 23.12
N PRO A 42 4.22 2.19 22.05
CA PRO A 42 5.56 1.83 21.59
C PRO A 42 6.57 2.13 22.73
N PRO A 43 7.59 1.27 22.95
CA PRO A 43 8.57 1.47 24.02
C PRO A 43 9.42 2.74 23.85
N ASN A 44 9.39 3.36 22.66
CA ASN A 44 10.16 4.54 22.27
C ASN A 44 9.39 5.52 21.35
N GLY A 45 8.07 5.35 21.19
CA GLY A 45 7.27 6.26 20.37
C GLY A 45 6.42 7.15 21.26
N GLU A 46 6.38 8.43 20.93
CA GLU A 46 5.37 9.32 21.46
C GLU A 46 3.98 8.71 21.17
N PRO A 47 2.98 8.89 22.06
CA PRO A 47 1.61 8.52 21.75
C PRO A 47 1.23 9.17 20.42
N PHE A 48 0.70 8.39 19.47
CA PHE A 48 0.09 8.98 18.28
C PHE A 48 -1.09 9.82 18.76
N GLU A 49 -0.96 11.14 18.69
CA GLU A 49 -2.07 12.05 18.94
C GLU A 49 -3.00 11.92 17.72
N ASP A 50 -4.09 11.17 17.90
CA ASP A 50 -5.15 10.94 16.89
C ASP A 50 -5.76 12.26 16.36
N ASP A 51 -5.53 13.35 17.08
CA ASP A 51 -5.97 14.71 16.72
C ASP A 51 -5.09 15.34 15.61
N GLU A 52 -3.86 14.89 15.38
CA GLU A 52 -2.92 15.51 14.40
C GLU A 52 -3.03 14.89 12.98
N ASP A 53 -3.48 13.64 12.88
CA ASP A 53 -3.59 12.92 11.61
C ASP A 53 -4.74 13.46 10.74
N ASP A 54 -5.84 13.88 11.36
CA ASP A 54 -6.99 14.52 10.69
C ASP A 54 -6.58 15.86 10.04
N ASP A 55 -5.74 16.66 10.71
CA ASP A 55 -5.22 17.93 10.21
C ASP A 55 -4.29 17.73 8.99
N LEU A 56 -3.47 16.68 9.00
CA LEU A 56 -2.58 16.36 7.88
C LEU A 56 -3.36 15.92 6.65
N TYR A 57 -4.38 15.07 6.84
CA TYR A 57 -5.24 14.60 5.76
C TYR A 57 -6.03 15.74 5.13
N ALA A 58 -6.62 16.63 5.95
CA ALA A 58 -7.35 17.81 5.48
C ALA A 58 -6.48 18.72 4.59
N ARG A 59 -5.24 19.00 5.01
CA ARG A 59 -4.30 19.82 4.22
C ARG A 59 -3.94 19.22 2.87
N TYR A 60 -3.88 17.89 2.78
CA TYR A 60 -3.66 17.21 1.51
C TYR A 60 -4.89 17.27 0.62
N ALA A 61 -6.09 17.10 1.15
CA ALA A 61 -7.33 17.25 0.39
C ALA A 61 -7.42 18.66 -0.24
N ASP A 62 -7.23 19.71 0.55
CA ASP A 62 -7.27 21.09 0.09
C ASP A 62 -6.28 21.38 -1.07
N LEU A 63 -5.10 20.75 -1.07
CA LEU A 63 -4.08 20.97 -2.10
C LEU A 63 -4.45 20.40 -3.47
N TYR A 64 -5.28 19.35 -3.50
CA TYR A 64 -5.66 18.65 -4.73
C TYR A 64 -7.11 18.94 -5.16
N GLU A 65 -7.97 19.43 -4.26
CA GLU A 65 -9.32 19.87 -4.62
C GLU A 65 -9.31 21.12 -5.52
N ASP A 66 -8.35 22.03 -5.34
CA ASP A 66 -8.25 23.29 -6.12
C ASP A 66 -7.81 23.11 -7.60
N ASP A 67 -7.30 21.93 -7.98
CA ASP A 67 -6.81 21.63 -9.34
C ASP A 67 -7.88 20.97 -10.25
N ASP A 68 -9.03 20.51 -9.71
CA ASP A 68 -10.05 19.75 -10.45
C ASP A 68 -11.24 20.61 -10.97
N ASP A 69 -11.29 21.91 -10.65
CA ASP A 69 -12.42 22.80 -11.02
C ASP A 69 -12.20 23.67 -12.28
N GLU A 70 -11.06 23.57 -12.99
CA GLU A 70 -10.69 24.49 -14.08
C GLU A 70 -10.74 23.96 -15.53
N ASP A 71 -11.27 22.76 -15.82
CA ASP A 71 -11.35 22.20 -17.18
C ASP A 71 -12.74 22.23 -17.87
N GLY A 72 -13.71 22.94 -17.28
CA GLY A 72 -15.13 22.88 -17.70
C GLY A 72 -15.65 23.89 -18.73
N GLN A 73 -14.86 24.84 -19.27
CA GLN A 73 -15.42 25.92 -20.11
C GLN A 73 -14.61 26.28 -21.37
N SER A 74 -14.63 25.44 -22.41
CA SER A 74 -14.38 25.94 -23.79
C SER A 74 -14.95 25.04 -24.91
N SER A 75 -16.27 25.03 -25.09
CA SER A 75 -16.87 24.46 -26.32
C SER A 75 -18.06 25.24 -26.87
N GLN A 76 -18.02 26.57 -26.77
CA GLN A 76 -18.84 27.44 -27.60
C GLN A 76 -17.93 28.35 -28.44
N HIS A 77 -18.32 28.57 -29.70
CA HIS A 77 -17.70 29.39 -30.75
C HIS A 77 -16.84 28.66 -31.79
N ARG A 78 -17.51 27.96 -32.73
CA ARG A 78 -17.33 28.26 -34.17
C ARG A 78 -18.62 28.04 -34.97
N ARG A 79 -19.22 29.18 -35.32
CA ARG A 79 -20.19 29.41 -36.39
C ARG A 79 -19.67 28.92 -37.74
N GLY A 80 -20.56 28.46 -38.60
CA GLY A 80 -20.30 28.38 -40.04
C GLY A 80 -21.27 27.44 -40.75
N ALA A 81 -22.35 28.03 -41.26
CA ALA A 81 -23.26 27.43 -42.24
C ALA A 81 -22.58 27.33 -43.61
#